data_AF-A0AA38LKA6-F1
#
_entry.id   AF-A0AA38LKA6-F1
#
_cell.length_a   1.000
_cell.length_b   1.000
_cell.length_c   1.000
_cell.angle_alpha   90.00
_cell.angle_beta   90.00
_cell.angle_gamma   90.00
#
_symmetry.space_group_name_H-M   'P 1'
#
loop_
_entity.id
_entity.type
_entity.pdbx_description
1 polymer ?
#
loop_
_entity_poly.entity_id
_entity_poly.type
_entity_poly.pdbx_seq_one_letter_code
_entity_poly.pdbx_strand_id
1 'polypeptide(L)'
;DQSLQLFMRNTVDSLRWTYIALWTLDQNTQELVCRDGWYNREMEAGTSSMTESVGFRLFNAYKLSRFALGIGVPSLALNGQDFFWLNLNELLNFSCSDNQREFYTVAGIQ
;
A
#
# COMPACT_ATOMS: atom_id res chain seq x y z
N ASP A 1 0.85 0.62 17.37
CA ASP A 1 1.86 1.47 18.04
C ASP A 1 1.54 2.92 17.66
N GLN A 2 1.25 3.77 18.64
CA GLN A 2 0.82 5.15 18.38
C GLN A 2 1.93 6.00 17.73
N SER A 3 3.19 5.72 18.04
CA SER A 3 4.34 6.42 17.48
C SER A 3 4.54 6.08 15.99
N LEU A 4 4.34 4.81 15.62
CA LEU A 4 4.42 4.35 14.23
C LEU A 4 3.33 4.99 13.36
N GLN A 5 2.10 5.05 13.87
CA GLN A 5 0.98 5.70 13.18
C GLN A 5 1.23 7.18 12.92
N LEU A 6 1.74 7.89 13.93
CA LEU A 6 2.08 9.31 13.80
C LEU A 6 3.21 9.52 12.78
N PHE A 7 4.24 8.66 12.80
CA PHE A 7 5.33 8.69 11.83
C PHE A 7 4.82 8.47 10.40
N MET A 8 4.01 7.44 10.17
CA MET A 8 3.45 7.13 8.85
C MET A 8 2.60 8.27 8.32
N ARG A 9 1.70 8.82 9.16
CA ARG A 9 0.89 9.98 8.82
C ARG A 9 1.76 11.18 8.41
N ASN A 10 2.70 11.57 9.26
CA ASN A 10 3.57 12.72 8.98
C ASN A 10 4.40 12.52 7.69
N THR A 11 4.85 11.30 7.42
CA THR A 11 5.58 10.95 6.20
C THR A 11 4.71 11.13 4.96
N VAL A 12 3.50 10.55 4.97
CA VAL A 12 2.55 10.65 3.86
C VAL A 12 2.14 12.10 3.61
N ASP A 13 1.86 12.85 4.68
CA ASP A 13 1.45 14.26 4.59
C ASP A 13 2.60 15.15 4.05
N SER A 14 3.84 14.94 4.53
CA SER A 14 5.01 15.74 4.11
C SER A 14 5.45 15.47 2.68
N LEU A 15 5.38 14.21 2.23
CA LEU A 15 5.76 13.80 0.88
C LEU A 15 4.60 13.91 -0.11
N ARG A 16 3.40 14.28 0.37
CA ARG A 16 2.16 14.32 -0.43
C ARG A 16 1.93 13.00 -1.15
N TRP A 17 2.11 11.89 -0.43
CA TRP A 17 1.81 10.56 -0.93
C TRP A 17 0.36 10.19 -0.66
N THR A 18 -0.20 9.30 -1.48
CA THR A 18 -1.57 8.80 -1.27
C THR A 18 -1.62 7.84 -0.09
N TYR A 19 -0.58 7.02 0.10
CA TYR A 19 -0.52 6.06 1.19
C TYR A 19 0.92 5.63 1.51
N ILE A 20 1.06 4.92 2.62
CA ILE A 20 2.24 4.13 2.98
C ILE A 20 1.79 2.80 3.60
N ALA A 21 2.47 1.71 3.28
CA ALA A 21 2.24 0.40 3.87
C ALA A 21 3.57 -0.22 4.31
N LEU A 22 3.57 -0.83 5.49
CA LEU A 22 4.70 -1.54 6.05
C LEU A 22 4.42 -3.04 6.03
N TRP A 23 5.23 -3.75 5.26
CA TRP A 23 5.17 -5.20 5.13
C TRP A 23 6.22 -5.85 6.04
N THR A 24 5.90 -7.03 6.56
CA THR A 24 6.84 -7.85 7.35
C THR A 24 6.74 -9.30 6.90
N LEU A 25 7.85 -10.01 6.97
CA LEU A 25 7.88 -11.45 6.75
C LEU A 25 7.38 -12.17 8.01
N ASP A 26 6.27 -12.90 7.89
CA ASP A 26 5.82 -13.83 8.93
C ASP A 26 6.73 -15.07 8.90
N GLN A 27 7.44 -15.31 10.00
CA GLN A 27 8.41 -16.41 10.11
C GLN A 27 7.74 -17.80 10.10
N ASN A 28 6.47 -17.89 10.48
CA ASN A 28 5.77 -19.18 10.54
C ASN A 28 5.24 -19.59 9.17
N THR A 29 4.64 -18.65 8.42
CA THR A 29 4.04 -18.94 7.11
C THR A 29 4.99 -18.70 5.95
N GLN A 30 6.11 -17.99 6.16
CA GLN A 30 7.02 -17.52 5.11
C GLN A 30 6.29 -16.63 4.07
N GLU A 31 5.30 -15.85 4.54
CA GLU A 31 4.53 -14.91 3.74
C GLU A 31 4.77 -13.47 4.21
N LEU A 32 4.73 -12.53 3.28
CA LEU A 32 4.69 -11.11 3.58
C LEU A 32 3.26 -10.70 3.93
N VAL A 33 3.11 -10.09 5.09
CA VAL A 33 1.84 -9.57 5.62
C VAL A 33 1.98 -8.09 5.95
N CYS A 34 0.90 -7.33 5.80
CA CYS A 34 0.92 -5.92 6.17
C CYS A 34 0.89 -5.81 7.69
N ARG A 35 1.95 -5.23 8.26
CA ARG A 35 2.03 -4.93 9.70
C ARG A 35 1.24 -3.68 10.03
N ASP A 36 1.39 -2.65 9.21
CA ASP A 36 0.72 -1.37 9.43
C ASP A 36 0.67 -0.52 8.14
N GLY A 37 -0.16 0.51 8.10
CA GLY A 37 -0.22 1.43 6.97
C GLY A 37 -1.17 2.61 7.17
N TRP A 38 -0.89 3.71 6.49
CA TRP A 38 -1.66 4.95 6.51
C TRP A 38 -2.09 5.35 5.11
N TYR A 39 -3.30 5.90 4.98
CA TYR A 39 -3.87 6.37 3.72
C TYR A 39 -4.37 7.81 3.87
N ASN A 40 -3.94 8.68 2.98
CA ASN A 40 -4.31 10.08 2.97
C ASN A 40 -5.67 10.27 2.30
N ARG A 41 -6.72 10.34 3.12
CA ARG A 41 -8.10 10.56 2.66
C ARG A 41 -8.33 11.95 2.08
N GLU A 42 -7.50 12.93 2.44
CA GLU A 42 -7.68 14.32 1.99
C GLU A 42 -7.28 14.50 0.52
N MET A 43 -6.38 13.66 0.00
CA MET A 43 -6.06 13.65 -1.44
C MET A 43 -7.20 13.14 -2.32
N GLU A 44 -8.18 12.45 -1.73
CA GLU A 44 -9.41 12.04 -2.42
C GLU A 44 -10.59 12.99 -2.14
N ALA A 45 -10.41 13.99 -1.27
CA ALA A 45 -11.50 14.82 -0.75
C ALA A 45 -11.90 15.92 -1.75
N GLY A 46 -12.48 15.51 -2.87
CA GLY A 46 -13.37 16.33 -3.70
C GLY A 46 -14.85 16.21 -3.29
N THR A 47 -15.21 15.29 -2.39
CA THR A 47 -16.61 14.99 -2.06
C THR A 47 -16.84 14.91 -0.56
N SER A 48 -17.59 15.86 -0.03
CA SER A 48 -18.21 15.82 1.29
C SER A 48 -19.19 14.65 1.39
N SER A 49 -18.77 13.50 1.90
CA SER A 49 -19.69 12.40 2.22
C SER A 49 -19.09 11.51 3.30
N MET A 50 -19.93 11.10 4.27
CA MET A 50 -19.59 10.14 5.34
C MET A 50 -19.29 8.71 4.83
N THR A 51 -19.27 8.49 3.51
CA THR A 51 -18.87 7.23 2.90
C THR A 51 -17.35 7.13 2.85
N GLU A 52 -16.84 6.01 3.36
CA GLU A 52 -15.46 5.58 3.19
C GLU A 52 -15.07 5.64 1.70
N SER A 53 -14.02 6.38 1.37
CA SER A 53 -13.61 6.58 -0.02
C SER A 53 -13.20 5.25 -0.67
N VAL A 54 -13.38 5.14 -1.99
CA VAL A 54 -13.09 3.91 -2.73
C VAL A 54 -11.64 3.50 -2.55
N GLY A 55 -10.68 4.43 -2.64
CA GLY A 55 -9.27 4.11 -2.44
C GLY A 55 -8.95 3.71 -1.01
N PHE A 56 -9.58 4.29 0.01
CA PHE A 56 -9.39 3.85 1.39
C PHE A 56 -9.92 2.41 1.61
N ARG A 57 -11.08 2.07 1.04
CA ARG A 57 -11.61 0.70 1.06
C ARG A 57 -10.67 -0.29 0.37
N LEU A 58 -10.19 0.05 -0.82
CA LEU A 58 -9.26 -0.77 -1.59
C LEU A 58 -7.91 -0.92 -0.88
N PHE A 59 -7.42 0.14 -0.23
CA PHE A 59 -6.22 0.08 0.60
C PHE A 59 -6.39 -0.87 1.79
N ASN A 60 -7.54 -0.84 2.47
CA ASN A 60 -7.81 -1.79 3.54
C ASN A 60 -7.83 -3.23 3.03
N ALA A 61 -8.42 -3.50 1.86
CA ALA A 61 -8.36 -4.81 1.22
C ALA A 61 -6.92 -5.19 0.84
N TYR A 62 -6.12 -4.24 0.34
CA TYR A 62 -4.72 -4.45 0.02
C TYR A 62 -3.90 -4.85 1.26
N LYS A 63 -4.08 -4.16 2.40
CA LYS A 63 -3.41 -4.52 3.67
C LYS A 63 -3.75 -5.93 4.16
N LEU A 64 -4.93 -6.45 3.86
CA LEU A 64 -5.33 -7.81 4.23
C LEU A 64 -4.75 -8.88 3.30
N SER A 65 -4.10 -8.48 2.19
CA SER A 65 -3.44 -9.41 1.28
C SER A 65 -2.23 -10.06 1.93
N ARG A 66 -1.93 -11.28 1.48
CA ARG A 66 -0.71 -12.02 1.84
C ARG A 66 0.04 -12.36 0.57
N PHE A 67 1.35 -12.30 0.63
CA PHE A 67 2.21 -12.56 -0.52
C PHE A 67 3.23 -13.63 -0.18
N ALA A 68 3.28 -14.70 -0.98
CA ALA A 68 4.40 -15.62 -0.96
C ALA A 68 5.69 -14.92 -1.41
N LEU A 69 6.84 -15.45 -1.00
CA LEU A 69 8.13 -14.98 -1.51
C LEU A 69 8.19 -15.10 -3.04
N GLY A 70 8.72 -14.06 -3.68
CA GLY A 70 8.77 -13.89 -5.14
C GLY A 70 7.49 -13.34 -5.77
N ILE A 71 6.41 -13.13 -5.00
CA ILE A 71 5.10 -12.74 -5.53
C ILE A 71 4.72 -11.33 -5.06
N GLY A 72 4.23 -10.52 -6.00
CA GLY A 72 3.73 -9.17 -5.74
C GLY A 72 4.82 -8.15 -5.38
N VAL A 73 4.39 -6.88 -5.31
CA VAL A 73 5.28 -5.74 -5.05
C VAL A 73 6.02 -5.84 -3.72
N PRO A 74 5.39 -6.24 -2.59
CA PRO A 74 6.10 -6.35 -1.32
C PRO A 74 7.31 -7.29 -1.37
N SER A 75 7.26 -8.33 -2.20
CA SER A 75 8.37 -9.28 -2.31
C SER A 75 9.57 -8.76 -3.08
N LEU A 76 9.41 -7.70 -3.88
CA LEU A 76 10.54 -7.09 -4.59
C LEU A 76 11.55 -6.48 -3.62
N ALA A 77 11.09 -6.00 -2.46
CA ALA A 77 11.95 -5.43 -1.42
C ALA A 77 12.89 -6.46 -0.76
N LEU A 78 12.64 -7.77 -0.96
CA LEU A 78 13.50 -8.82 -0.43
C LEU A 78 14.65 -9.21 -1.38
N ASN A 79 14.69 -8.64 -2.59
CA ASN A 79 15.69 -8.97 -3.61
C ASN A 79 17.04 -8.23 -3.45
N GLY A 80 17.31 -7.63 -2.28
CA GLY A 80 18.61 -7.01 -1.96
C GLY A 80 18.82 -5.59 -2.48
N GLN A 81 17.77 -4.93 -2.98
CA GLN A 81 17.79 -3.48 -3.25
C GLN A 81 17.20 -2.71 -2.06
N ASP A 82 17.84 -1.61 -1.69
CA ASP A 82 17.38 -0.76 -0.57
C ASP A 82 16.07 -0.04 -0.91
N PHE A 83 15.86 0.30 -2.18
CA PHE A 83 14.62 0.87 -2.70
C PHE A 83 14.51 0.68 -4.21
N PHE A 84 13.29 0.80 -4.73
CA PHE A 84 13.00 0.82 -6.16
C PHE A 84 11.76 1.71 -6.40
N TRP A 85 11.64 2.22 -7.61
CA TRP A 85 10.48 3.02 -8.06
C TRP A 85 9.77 2.27 -9.16
N LEU A 86 8.45 2.15 -9.04
CA LEU A 86 7.60 1.54 -10.06
C LEU A 86 6.57 2.57 -10.52
N ASN A 87 6.39 2.69 -11.83
CA ASN A 87 5.25 3.38 -12.40
C ASN A 87 3.99 2.50 -12.36
N LEU A 88 2.84 3.05 -12.75
CA LEU A 88 1.57 2.32 -12.73
C LEU A 88 1.62 1.02 -13.55
N ASN A 89 2.18 1.04 -14.77
CA ASN A 89 2.21 -0.15 -15.63
C ASN A 89 3.03 -1.28 -14.99
N GLU A 90 4.15 -0.95 -14.36
CA GLU A 90 4.97 -1.92 -13.65
C GLU A 90 4.23 -2.49 -12.44
N LEU A 91 3.55 -1.65 -11.66
CA LEU A 91 2.72 -2.12 -10.54
C LEU A 91 1.60 -3.06 -10.99
N LEU A 92 0.95 -2.76 -12.12
CA LEU A 92 -0.08 -3.62 -12.70
C LEU A 92 0.49 -4.97 -13.14
N ASN A 93 1.73 -5.03 -13.63
CA ASN A 93 2.39 -6.30 -13.94
C ASN A 93 2.67 -7.16 -12.69
N PHE A 94 2.86 -6.54 -11.53
CA PHE A 94 3.06 -7.23 -10.25
C PHE A 94 1.77 -7.46 -9.45
N SER A 95 0.62 -6.99 -9.94
CA SER A 95 -0.66 -7.19 -9.28
C SER A 95 -1.08 -8.66 -9.32
N CYS A 96 -1.51 -9.18 -8.17
CA CYS A 96 -1.91 -10.59 -8.00
C CYS A 96 -3.44 -10.77 -7.95
N SER A 97 -4.20 -9.67 -7.91
CA SER A 97 -5.66 -9.68 -7.87
C SER A 97 -6.25 -8.41 -8.48
N ASP A 98 -7.53 -8.48 -8.87
CA ASP A 98 -8.26 -7.33 -9.42
C ASP A 98 -8.34 -6.19 -8.41
N ASN A 99 -8.53 -6.49 -7.11
CA ASN A 99 -8.51 -5.49 -6.04
C ASN A 99 -7.19 -4.73 -5.98
N GLN A 100 -6.05 -5.39 -6.24
CA GLN A 100 -4.75 -4.72 -6.28
C GLN A 100 -4.62 -3.83 -7.51
N ARG A 101 -5.08 -4.29 -8.68
CA ARG A 101 -5.09 -3.48 -9.91
C ARG A 101 -5.92 -2.22 -9.75
N GLU A 102 -7.12 -2.40 -9.22
CA GLU A 102 -8.04 -1.29 -8.95
C GLU A 102 -7.44 -0.34 -7.91
N PHE A 103 -6.85 -0.88 -6.84
CA PHE A 103 -6.17 -0.07 -5.83
C PHE A 103 -5.05 0.79 -6.43
N TYR A 104 -4.12 0.21 -7.20
CA TYR A 104 -3.01 0.96 -7.78
C TYR A 104 -3.49 2.04 -8.75
N THR A 105 -4.57 1.79 -9.47
CA THR A 105 -5.19 2.75 -10.38
C THR A 105 -5.82 3.91 -9.61
N VAL A 106 -6.58 3.63 -8.55
CA VAL A 106 -7.26 4.66 -7.73
C VAL A 106 -6.28 5.45 -6.87
N ALA A 107 -5.18 4.83 -6.44
CA ALA A 107 -4.16 5.48 -5.62
C ALA A 107 -3.41 6.62 -6.36
N GLY A 108 -3.64 6.80 -7.66
CA GLY A 108 -3.10 7.90 -8.45
C GLY A 108 -1.60 7.82 -8.70
N ILE A 109 -1.06 6.59 -8.72
CA ILE A 109 0.36 6.36 -9.00
C ILE A 109 0.60 6.63 -10.49
N GLN A 110 1.62 7.42 -10.80
CA GLN A 110 2.02 7.79 -12.17
C GLN A 110 3.17 6.91 -12.64
#